data_AF-A0A1M5CMB6-F1
#
_entry.id   AF-A0A1M5CMB6-F1
#
_cell.length_a   1.000
_cell.length_b   1.000
_cell.length_c   1.000
_cell.angle_alpha   90.00
_cell.angle_beta   90.00
_cell.angle_gamma   90.00
#
_symmetry.space_group_name_H-M   'P 1'
#
loop_
_entity.id
_entity.type
_entity.pdbx_description
1 polymer ?
#
loop_
_entity_poly.entity_id
_entity_poly.type
_entity_poly.pdbx_seq_one_letter_code
_entity_poly.pdbx_strand_id
1 'polypeptide(L)'
;MNLIQYILLGVFVVASVVGYLLINNVPSRLHTPLMSGMNALSGITILGALLATATALSSSNPVVGYVFGSLAIILAMINVAGGFAVTNRMLKMFGKKKEDNNEQ
;
A
#
# COMPACT_ATOMS: atom_id res chain seq x y z
N MET A 1 -25.78 -4.69 16.34
CA MET A 1 -24.92 -3.94 15.40
C MET A 1 -25.08 -2.46 15.72
N ASN A 2 -24.00 -1.72 15.98
CA ASN A 2 -24.05 -0.30 16.34
C ASN A 2 -24.06 0.59 15.08
N LEU A 3 -24.53 1.85 15.20
CA LEU A 3 -24.56 2.82 14.10
C LEU A 3 -23.20 2.93 13.38
N ILE A 4 -22.10 2.93 14.14
CA ILE A 4 -20.74 3.00 13.59
C ILE A 4 -20.42 1.83 12.66
N GLN A 5 -20.91 0.61 12.97
CA GLN A 5 -20.67 -0.58 12.16
C GLN A 5 -21.42 -0.49 10.83
N TYR A 6 -22.64 0.06 10.83
CA TYR A 6 -23.39 0.34 9.60
C TYR A 6 -22.69 1.39 8.74
N ILE A 7 -22.15 2.45 9.35
CA ILE A 7 -21.36 3.46 8.64
C ILE A 7 -20.12 2.83 7.99
N LEU A 8 -19.35 2.02 8.74
CA LEU A 8 -18.17 1.34 8.20
C LEU A 8 -18.52 0.39 7.05
N LEU A 9 -19.64 -0.33 7.15
CA LEU A 9 -20.14 -1.17 6.05
C LEU A 9 -20.49 -0.32 4.82
N GLY A 10 -21.17 0.80 5.01
CA GLY A 10 -21.47 1.76 3.94
C GLY A 10 -20.21 2.29 3.27
N VAL A 11 -19.21 2.69 4.07
CA VAL A 11 -17.90 3.14 3.57
C VAL A 11 -17.20 2.04 2.78
N PHE A 12 -17.19 0.80 3.27
CA PHE A 12 -16.61 -0.34 2.57
C PHE A 12 -17.24 -0.54 1.18
N VAL A 13 -18.58 -0.60 1.10
CA VAL A 13 -19.30 -0.81 -0.16
C VAL A 13 -19.04 0.34 -1.14
N VAL A 14 -19.15 1.60 -0.68
CA VAL A 14 -18.92 2.77 -1.53
C VAL A 14 -17.47 2.81 -2.03
N ALA A 15 -16.50 2.57 -1.15
CA ALA A 15 -15.07 2.55 -1.52
C ALA A 15 -14.76 1.45 -2.54
N SER A 16 -15.34 0.26 -2.41
CA SER A 16 -15.18 -0.82 -3.39
C SER A 16 -15.73 -0.46 -4.77
N VAL A 17 -16.94 0.12 -4.83
CA VAL A 17 -17.54 0.56 -6.11
C VAL A 17 -16.72 1.67 -6.76
N VAL A 18 -16.31 2.68 -5.97
CA VAL A 18 -15.45 3.77 -6.45
C VAL A 18 -14.12 3.22 -6.96
N GLY A 19 -13.50 2.28 -6.24
CA GLY A 19 -12.26 1.63 -6.66
C GLY A 19 -12.40 0.93 -8.00
N TYR A 20 -13.49 0.18 -8.20
CA TYR A 20 -13.78 -0.49 -9.48
C TYR A 20 -13.93 0.52 -10.63
N LEU A 21 -14.69 1.59 -10.44
CA LEU A 21 -14.88 2.62 -11.46
C LEU A 21 -13.57 3.34 -11.79
N LEU A 22 -12.72 3.63 -10.80
CA LEU A 22 -11.44 4.27 -11.02
C LEU A 22 -10.50 3.39 -11.86
N ILE A 23 -10.38 2.10 -11.54
CA ILE A 23 -9.49 1.17 -12.27
C ILE A 23 -9.96 0.98 -13.72
N ASN A 24 -11.28 0.92 -13.96
CA ASN A 24 -11.84 0.81 -15.31
C ASN A 24 -11.50 1.98 -16.24
N ASN A 25 -11.18 3.16 -15.67
CA ASN A 25 -10.84 4.36 -16.45
C ASN A 25 -9.32 4.54 -16.65
N VAL A 26 -8.49 3.56 -16.29
CA VAL A 26 -7.03 3.63 -16.46
C VAL A 26 -6.63 3.15 -17.86
N PRO A 27 -5.80 3.90 -18.63
CA PRO A 27 -5.35 3.48 -19.95
C PRO A 27 -4.43 2.25 -19.87
N SER A 28 -4.48 1.38 -20.88
CA SER A 28 -3.85 0.05 -20.81
C SER A 28 -2.34 0.05 -20.54
N ARG A 29 -1.64 1.12 -20.94
CA ARG A 29 -0.20 1.26 -20.69
C ARG A 29 0.13 1.35 -19.19
N LEU A 30 -0.80 1.83 -18.38
CA LEU A 30 -0.59 2.03 -16.94
C LEU A 30 -0.97 0.82 -16.10
N HIS A 31 -1.52 -0.27 -16.64
CA HIS A 31 -1.92 -1.43 -15.82
C HIS A 31 -0.74 -2.05 -15.04
N THR A 32 0.44 -2.17 -15.66
CA THR A 32 1.62 -2.73 -14.98
C THR A 32 2.15 -1.81 -13.87
N PRO A 33 2.35 -0.48 -14.12
CA PRO A 33 2.62 0.47 -13.04
C PRO A 33 1.54 0.51 -11.95
N LEU A 34 0.26 0.41 -12.34
CA LEU A 34 -0.88 0.42 -11.42
C LEU A 34 -0.88 -0.82 -10.53
N MET A 35 -0.60 -2.00 -11.09
CA MET A 35 -0.46 -3.24 -10.35
C MET A 35 0.65 -3.13 -9.30
N SER A 36 1.81 -2.59 -9.67
CA SER A 36 2.90 -2.29 -8.73
C SER A 36 2.48 -1.28 -7.65
N GLY A 37 1.76 -0.23 -8.05
CA GLY A 37 1.26 0.81 -7.15
C GLY A 37 0.25 0.28 -6.12
N MET A 38 -0.66 -0.61 -6.54
CA MET A 38 -1.60 -1.27 -5.63
C MET A 38 -0.89 -2.15 -4.60
N ASN A 39 0.21 -2.81 -5.00
CA ASN A 39 1.05 -3.54 -4.04
C ASN A 39 1.66 -2.59 -3.00
N ALA A 40 2.16 -1.42 -3.41
CA ALA A 40 2.69 -0.42 -2.47
C ALA A 40 1.60 0.12 -1.51
N LEU A 41 0.38 0.33 -2.01
CA LEU A 41 -0.76 0.78 -1.22
C LEU A 41 -1.22 -0.26 -0.19
N SER A 42 -1.07 -1.56 -0.49
CA SER A 42 -1.33 -2.63 0.48
C SER A 42 -0.42 -2.55 1.73
N GLY A 43 0.66 -1.78 1.64
CA GLY A 43 1.54 -1.42 2.74
C GLY A 43 0.86 -0.66 3.89
N ILE A 44 -0.40 -0.22 3.74
CA ILE A 44 -1.26 0.27 4.85
C ILE A 44 -1.35 -0.72 6.03
N THR A 45 -1.06 -2.00 5.77
CA THR A 45 -0.87 -3.06 6.78
C THR A 45 0.13 -2.69 7.88
N ILE A 46 1.05 -1.75 7.66
CA ILE A 46 1.95 -1.20 8.68
C ILE A 46 1.19 -0.65 9.90
N LEU A 47 0.01 -0.04 9.71
CA LEU A 47 -0.81 0.45 10.81
C LEU A 47 -1.31 -0.70 11.68
N GLY A 48 -1.74 -1.79 11.06
CA GLY A 48 -2.12 -3.02 11.75
C GLY A 48 -0.96 -3.65 12.50
N ALA A 49 0.22 -3.70 11.88
CA ALA A 49 1.44 -4.23 12.52
C ALA A 49 1.84 -3.41 13.77
N LEU A 50 1.78 -2.08 13.69
CA LEU A 50 2.08 -1.19 14.82
C LEU A 50 1.08 -1.38 15.97
N LEU A 51 -0.21 -1.38 15.68
CA LEU A 51 -1.25 -1.59 16.69
C LEU A 51 -1.15 -2.98 17.32
N ALA A 52 -1.00 -4.03 16.51
CA ALA A 52 -0.83 -5.40 17.00
C ALA A 52 0.40 -5.54 17.89
N THR A 53 1.54 -4.95 17.47
CA THR A 53 2.76 -4.93 18.28
C THR A 53 2.54 -4.22 19.60
N ALA A 54 1.94 -3.02 19.59
CA ALA A 54 1.65 -2.28 20.81
C ALA A 54 0.81 -3.10 21.81
N THR A 55 -0.22 -3.81 21.33
CA THR A 55 -1.04 -4.69 22.18
C THR A 55 -0.27 -5.91 22.69
N ALA A 56 0.58 -6.52 21.85
CA ALA A 56 1.36 -7.69 22.20
C ALA A 56 2.42 -7.39 23.28
N LEU A 57 2.98 -6.18 23.27
CA LEU A 57 3.94 -5.74 24.29
C LEU A 57 3.30 -5.54 25.67
N SER A 58 1.99 -5.31 25.74
CA SER A 58 1.24 -5.24 27.01
C SER A 58 0.80 -6.61 27.54
N SER A 59 1.12 -7.70 26.84
CA SER A 59 0.70 -9.06 27.19
C SER A 59 1.63 -9.72 28.21
N SER A 60 1.21 -10.87 28.75
CA SER A 60 1.93 -11.63 29.78
C SER A 60 3.29 -12.18 29.31
N ASN A 61 3.50 -12.30 27.99
CA ASN A 61 4.78 -12.69 27.40
C ASN A 61 5.25 -11.65 26.36
N PRO A 62 5.89 -10.56 26.81
CA PRO A 62 6.29 -9.47 25.93
C PRO A 62 7.39 -9.86 24.94
N VAL A 63 8.19 -10.90 25.24
CA VAL A 63 9.29 -11.36 24.37
C VAL A 63 8.77 -11.81 23.01
N VAL A 64 7.67 -12.56 22.98
CA VAL A 64 7.02 -12.99 21.73
C VAL A 64 6.50 -11.77 20.94
N GLY A 65 5.94 -10.79 21.63
CA GLY A 65 5.48 -9.53 21.04
C GLY A 65 6.62 -8.74 20.39
N TYR A 66 7.79 -8.65 21.03
CA TYR A 66 8.97 -8.00 20.45
C TYR A 66 9.44 -8.70 19.18
N VAL A 67 9.54 -10.04 19.19
CA VAL A 67 10.04 -10.81 18.03
C VAL A 67 9.08 -10.72 16.86
N PHE A 68 7.81 -11.09 17.04
CA PHE A 68 6.84 -11.08 15.95
C PHE A 68 6.44 -9.66 15.52
N GLY A 69 6.35 -8.72 16.46
CA GLY A 69 6.05 -7.34 16.17
C GLY A 69 7.13 -6.64 15.35
N SER A 70 8.40 -6.83 15.73
CA SER A 70 9.54 -6.30 14.95
C SER A 70 9.59 -6.90 13.54
N LEU A 71 9.40 -8.22 13.40
CA LEU A 71 9.31 -8.87 12.09
C LEU A 71 8.14 -8.35 11.26
N ALA A 72 6.95 -8.19 11.85
CA ALA A 72 5.78 -7.67 11.15
C ALA A 72 6.00 -6.25 10.63
N ILE A 73 6.59 -5.37 11.45
CA ILE A 73 6.92 -4.00 11.07
C ILE A 73 7.95 -3.97 9.94
N ILE A 74 9.02 -4.79 10.03
CA ILE A 74 10.06 -4.88 8.99
C ILE A 74 9.45 -5.33 7.66
N LEU A 75 8.65 -6.40 7.66
CA LEU A 75 8.01 -6.93 6.46
C LEU A 75 7.02 -5.93 5.85
N ALA A 76 6.23 -5.25 6.68
CA ALA A 76 5.33 -4.20 6.22
C ALA A 76 6.10 -3.02 5.62
N MET A 77 7.21 -2.61 6.23
CA MET A 77 8.08 -1.55 5.67
C MET A 77 8.73 -1.94 4.36
N ILE A 78 9.14 -3.21 4.18
CA ILE A 78 9.64 -3.71 2.90
C ILE A 78 8.57 -3.59 1.81
N ASN A 79 7.32 -3.93 2.11
CA ASN A 79 6.19 -3.80 1.17
C ASN A 79 5.97 -2.33 0.78
N VAL A 80 5.90 -1.42 1.76
CA VAL A 80 5.74 0.03 1.54
C VAL A 80 6.91 0.59 0.72
N ALA A 81 8.13 0.50 1.26
CA ALA A 81 9.31 1.14 0.66
C ALA A 81 9.67 0.51 -0.70
N GLY A 82 9.65 -0.83 -0.78
CA GLY A 82 9.92 -1.55 -2.02
C GLY A 82 8.86 -1.28 -3.08
N GLY A 83 7.57 -1.33 -2.69
CA GLY A 83 6.46 -1.05 -3.58
C GLY A 83 6.51 0.35 -4.18
N PHE A 84 6.72 1.38 -3.35
CA PHE A 84 6.83 2.76 -3.84
C PHE A 84 8.10 3.00 -4.67
N ALA A 85 9.23 2.40 -4.31
CA ALA A 85 10.47 2.52 -5.08
C ALA A 85 10.35 1.91 -6.49
N VAL A 86 9.77 0.72 -6.61
CA VAL A 86 9.54 0.05 -7.89
C VAL A 86 8.51 0.82 -8.73
N THR A 87 7.39 1.22 -8.13
CA THR A 87 6.35 2.00 -8.82
C THR A 87 6.91 3.32 -9.36
N ASN A 88 7.74 4.03 -8.58
CA ASN A 88 8.41 5.24 -9.04
C ASN A 88 9.35 4.98 -10.22
N ARG A 89 10.11 3.87 -10.22
CA ARG A 89 10.95 3.48 -11.37
C ARG A 89 10.10 3.20 -12.62
N MET A 90 8.97 2.52 -12.48
CA MET A 90 8.05 2.25 -13.58
C MET A 90 7.43 3.55 -14.14
N LEU A 91 6.96 4.45 -13.27
CA LEU A 91 6.35 5.72 -13.70
C LEU A 91 7.36 6.68 -14.36
N LYS A 92 8.64 6.64 -13.95
CA LYS A 92 9.69 7.43 -14.61
C LYS A 92 9.87 7.08 -16.10
N MET A 93 9.48 5.88 -16.53
CA MET A 93 9.55 5.45 -17.93
C MET A 93 8.45 6.10 -18.79
N PHE A 94 7.40 6.67 -18.18
CA PHE A 94 6.36 7.43 -18.89
C PHE A 94 6.76 8.89 -19.15
N GLY A 95 7.76 9.41 -18.44
CA GLY A 95 8.06 10.86 -18.37
C GLY A 95 9.36 11.32 -19.02
N LYS A 96 10.10 10.49 -19.76
CA LYS A 96 11.33 10.94 -20.45
C LYS A 96 11.50 10.31 -21.83
N LYS A 97 11.04 11.03 -22.86
CA LYS A 97 11.93 11.39 -23.96
C LYS A 97 12.51 12.76 -23.59
N LYS A 98 13.64 12.78 -22.88
CA LYS A 98 14.49 13.97 -22.98
C LYS A 98 15.05 13.88 -24.39
N GLU A 99 14.62 14.80 -25.24
CA GLU A 99 15.35 15.12 -26.45
C GLU A 99 16.77 15.50 -26.02
N ASP A 100 17.73 14.58 -26.18
CA ASP A 100 19.09 14.97 -26.55
C ASP A 100 19.03 15.29 -28.05
N ASN A 101 18.46 16.45 -28.34
CA ASN A 101 18.79 17.24 -29.52
C ASN A 101 20.00 18.09 -29.12
N ASN A 102 21.19 17.51 -29.26
CA ASN A 102 22.47 18.19 -29.49
C ASN A 102 23.24 17.16 -30.34
N GLU A 103 22.94 17.11 -31.63
CA GLU A 103 23.77 17.75 -32.66
C GLU A 103 25.15 17.09 -32.76
N GLN A 104 25.33 16.39 -33.89
CA GLN A 104 26.56 16.22 -34.68
C GLN A 104 27.89 16.04 -33.94
#